data_AF-A0AA96MVH1-F1
#
_entry.id   AF-A0AA96MVH1-F1
#
_cell.length_a   1.000
_cell.length_b   1.000
_cell.length_c   1.000
_cell.angle_alpha   90.00
_cell.angle_beta   90.00
_cell.angle_gamma   90.00
#
_symmetry.space_group_name_H-M   'P 1'
#
loop_
_entity.id
_entity.type
_entity.pdbx_description
1 polymer ?
#
loop_
_entity_poly.entity_id
_entity_poly.type
_entity_poly.pdbx_seq_one_letter_code
_entity_poly.pdbx_strand_id
1 'polypeptide(L)' 'MYQKNCDQCHRPSYSSSEIGSWLCPVCGKDLTAYPFFDALTMERIHIKAVPYRKKIEKYDFKQLR' A
#
# COMPACT_ATOMS: atom_id res chain seq x y z
N MET A 1 2.23 -9.40 0.55
CA MET A 1 3.12 -8.47 1.30
C MET A 1 3.61 -7.45 0.30
N TYR A 2 3.51 -6.16 0.62
CA TYR A 2 3.82 -5.10 -0.34
C TYR A 2 5.22 -4.56 -0.14
N GLN A 3 5.86 -4.17 -1.25
CA GLN A 3 7.14 -3.49 -1.26
C GLN A 3 7.04 -2.16 -2.02
N LYS A 4 7.73 -1.15 -1.51
CA LYS A 4 8.01 0.11 -2.21
C LYS A 4 9.50 0.39 -2.15
N ASN A 5 10.06 0.95 -3.21
CA ASN A 5 11.47 1.34 -3.22
C ASN A 5 11.59 2.83 -2.93
N CYS A 6 12.36 3.18 -1.89
CA CYS A 6 12.69 4.56 -1.61
C CYS A 6 13.82 5.03 -2.53
N ASP A 7 13.63 6.12 -3.26
CA ASP A 7 14.65 6.73 -4.12
C ASP A 7 15.74 7.46 -3.33
N GLN A 8 15.47 7.88 -2.08
CA GLN A 8 16.45 8.58 -1.25
C GLN A 8 17.41 7.59 -0.55
N CYS A 9 16.88 6.47 -0.06
CA CYS A 9 17.69 5.45 0.62
C CYS A 9 18.18 4.36 -0.32
N HIS A 10 17.62 4.28 -1.54
CA HIS A 10 17.78 3.16 -2.47
C HIS A 10 17.52 1.79 -1.82
N ARG A 11 16.61 1.76 -0.84
CA ARG A 11 16.27 0.56 -0.06
C ARG A 11 14.81 0.19 -0.25
N PRO A 12 14.49 -1.12 -0.24
CA PRO A 12 13.12 -1.59 -0.22
C PRO A 12 12.51 -1.33 1.16
N SER A 13 11.28 -0.85 1.16
CA SER A 13 10.40 -0.74 2.33
C SER A 13 9.28 -1.74 2.16
N TYR A 14 8.96 -2.47 3.23
CA TYR A 14 7.90 -3.47 3.23
C TYR A 14 6.72 -3.03 4.10
N SER A 15 5.50 -3.37 3.69
CA SER A 15 4.29 -3.16 4.48
C SER A 15 3.26 -4.24 4.20
N SER A 16 2.46 -4.55 5.22
CA SER A 16 1.32 -5.46 5.11
C SER A 16 0.05 -4.76 4.61
N SER A 17 0.07 -3.43 4.48
CA SER A 17 -1.10 -2.64 4.05
C SER A 17 -0.81 -1.85 2.77
N GLU A 18 -1.78 -1.89 1.85
CA GLU A 18 -1.79 -1.12 0.60
C GLU A 18 -2.37 0.30 0.77
N ILE A 19 -2.96 0.57 1.93
CA ILE A 19 -3.71 1.78 2.27
C ILE A 19 -2.99 2.60 3.34
N GLY A 20 -3.26 3.90 3.35
CA GLY A 20 -2.70 4.84 4.32
C GLY A 20 -1.41 5.52 3.84
N SER A 21 -0.89 6.42 4.67
CA SER A 21 0.41 7.03 4.42
C SER A 21 1.51 5.98 4.58
N TRP A 22 2.47 6.00 3.66
CA TRP A 22 3.61 5.11 3.72
C TRP A 22 4.86 5.96 3.86
N LEU A 23 5.44 6.00 5.06
CA LEU A 23 6.73 6.65 5.29
C LEU A 23 7.86 5.61 5.18
N CYS A 24 8.96 5.98 4.54
CA CYS A 24 10.16 5.18 4.54
C CYS A 24 10.65 5.02 5.99
N PRO A 25 10.83 3.78 6.50
CA PRO A 25 11.26 3.57 7.88
C PRO A 25 12.72 3.99 8.13
N VAL A 26 13.48 4.28 7.08
CA VAL A 26 14.90 4.65 7.18
C VAL A 26 15.10 6.16 7.19
N CYS A 27 14.44 6.89 6.28
CA CYS A 27 14.64 8.35 6.14
C CYS A 27 13.40 9.19 6.42
N GLY A 28 12.24 8.56 6.68
CA GLY A 28 10.98 9.27 6.90
C GLY A 28 10.35 9.87 5.64
N LYS A 29 10.91 9.66 4.44
CA LYS A 29 10.34 10.16 3.18
C LYS A 29 8.95 9.55 2.93
N ASP A 30 8.02 10.37 2.47
CA ASP A 30 6.70 9.91 2.05
C ASP A 30 6.79 9.13 0.72
N LEU A 31 6.44 7.85 0.79
CA LEU A 31 6.35 6.88 -0.31
C LEU A 31 4.90 6.58 -0.69
N THR A 32 3.91 7.30 -0.17
CA THR A 32 2.47 7.02 -0.38
C THR A 32 2.13 6.96 -1.86
N ALA A 33 2.67 7.89 -2.66
CA ALA A 33 2.46 7.95 -4.11
C ALA A 33 3.31 6.97 -4.93
N TYR A 34 4.23 6.23 -4.30
CA TYR A 34 5.15 5.34 -5.03
C TYR A 34 4.44 4.06 -5.47
N PRO A 35 4.88 3.47 -6.60
CA PRO A 35 4.32 2.23 -7.10
C PRO A 35 4.54 1.09 -6.10
N PHE A 36 3.55 0.23 -5.99
CA PHE A 36 3.59 -0.96 -5.17
C PHE A 36 4.14 -2.13 -5.99
N PHE A 37 4.93 -2.96 -5.32
CA PHE A 37 5.45 -4.21 -5.86
C PHE A 37 5.07 -5.35 -4.91
N ASP A 38 4.91 -6.55 -5.47
CA ASP A 38 4.82 -7.76 -4.66
C ASP A 38 6.19 -8.03 -4.03
N ALA A 39 6.24 -8.21 -2.71
CA ALA A 39 7.50 -8.42 -2.01
C ALA A 39 8.16 -9.77 -2.32
N LEU A 40 7.43 -10.74 -2.87
CA LEU A 40 7.93 -12.07 -3.22
C LEU A 40 8.26 -12.16 -4.71
N THR A 41 7.36 -11.69 -5.58
CA THR A 41 7.53 -11.82 -7.04
C THR A 41 8.17 -10.60 -7.70
N MET A 42 8.29 -9.48 -6.98
CA MET A 42 8.74 -8.17 -7.51
C MET A 42 7.87 -7.62 -8.65
N GLU A 43 6.70 -8.21 -8.90
CA GLU A 43 5.78 -7.73 -9.91
C GLU A 43 5.11 -6.43 -9.47
N ARG A 44 4.84 -5.53 -10.42
CA ARG A 44 4.17 -4.27 -10.13
C ARG A 44 2.69 -4.51 -9.82
N ILE A 45 2.26 -4.13 -8.63
CA ILE A 45 0.88 -4.24 -8.20
C ILE A 45 0.13 -2.94 -8.52
N HIS A 46 -0.85 -3.02 -9.40
CA HIS A 46 -1.80 -1.94 -9.67
C HIS A 46 -2.93 -1.99 -8.65
N ILE A 47 -2.72 -1.40 -7.48
CA ILE A 47 -3.83 -1.24 -6.54
C ILE A 47 -4.81 -0.20 -7.03
N LYS A 48 -6.05 -0.63 -7.27
CA LYS A 48 -7.18 0.27 -7.32
C LYS A 48 -7.35 0.81 -5.90
N ALA A 49 -6.90 2.04 -5.64
CA ALA A 49 -7.11 2.70 -4.36
C ALA A 49 -8.61 2.86 -4.13
N VAL A 50 -9.25 1.84 -3.56
CA VAL A 50 -10.65 1.93 -3.16
C VAL A 50 -10.69 2.75 -1.88
N PRO A 51 -11.38 3.89 -1.85
CA PRO A 51 -11.51 4.70 -0.65
C PRO A 51 -12.01 3.83 0.52
N TYR A 52 -11.43 4.01 1.71
CA TYR A 52 -11.82 3.24 2.90
C TYR A 52 -13.33 3.29 3.16
N ARG A 53 -13.97 4.45 2.91
CA ARG A 53 -15.44 4.62 2.97
C ARG A 53 -16.19 3.58 2.12
N LYS A 54 -15.77 3.39 0.86
CA LYS A 54 -16.37 2.40 -0.04
C LYS A 54 -16.11 0.96 0.42
N LYS A 55 -14.97 0.69 1.10
CA LYS A 55 -14.73 -0.62 1.74
C LYS A 55 -15.72 -0.83 2.89
N ILE A 56 -15.92 0.14 3.77
CA ILE A 56 -16.90 0.06 4.88
C ILE A 56 -18.30 -0.20 4.34
N GLU A 57 -18.79 0.61 3.39
CA GLU A 57 -20.12 0.44 2.78
C GLU A 57 -20.33 -0.98 2.24
N LYS A 58 -19.28 -1.57 1.63
CA LYS A 58 -19.32 -2.93 1.11
C LYS A 58 -19.42 -3.99 2.22
N TYR A 59 -18.73 -3.82 3.36
CA TYR A 59 -18.82 -4.75 4.49
C TYR A 59 -20.16 -4.65 5.19
N ASP A 60 -20.67 -3.42 5.37
CA ASP A 60 -21.97 -3.14 6.00
C ASP A 60 -23.12 -3.77 5.18
N PHE A 61 -23.12 -3.55 3.86
CA PHE A 61 -24.09 -4.18 2.95
C PHE A 61 -24.04 -5.71 2.95
N LYS A 62 -22.88 -6.31 3.25
CA LYS A 62 -22.71 -7.77 3.29
C LYS A 62 -23.25 -8.40 4.57
N GLN A 63 -23.38 -7.65 5.66
CA GLN A 63 -23.94 -8.14 6.92
C GLN A 63 -25.47 -8.07 6.96
N LEU A 64 -26.07 -7.25 6.11
CA LEU A 64 -27.52 -7.09 5.98
C LEU A 64 -28.19 -8.15 5.06
N ARG A 65 -27.43 -9.08 4.49
CA ARG A 65 -27.89 -10.07 3.52
C ARG A 65 -27.59 -11.48 3.98
#